data_AF-A0A7X7PBN6-F1
#
_entry.id   AF-A0A7X7PBN6-F1
#
_cell.length_a   1.000
_cell.length_b   1.000
_cell.length_c   1.000
_cell.angle_alpha   90.00
_cell.angle_beta   90.00
_cell.angle_gamma   90.00
#
_symmetry.space_group_name_H-M   'P 1'
#
loop_
_entity.id
_entity.type
_entity.pdbx_description
1 polymer ?
#
loop_
_entity_poly.entity_id
_entity_poly.type
_entity_poly.pdbx_seq_one_letter_code
_entity_poly.pdbx_strand_id
1 'polypeptide(L)'
;MYRGTGGIIRRCDALARGYSDKELHRARRCGDLVSLGPGAYAAADDFAALDTYGQHRLRVKAAVHRSNNAVVSHVSAAVMHGFDVWNLPLAHVHMTVNRASGGAARDRTFFHATPFSPAEVAEIDGVPVTTAARTLVDLGRTASFEEAVVVGDHALRLGATTPDDLRAALTLCSGRKGVPAARRVIEFVDGGSGSVGESRSRVTILELGLPQPQLQKDIYDAYGRFVARVDFYWPEFGVVGEFDGFGKYSMTPGKSERDMLRAEKAREDALRELGLIVVRWTWADL
;
A
#
# COMPACT_ATOMS: atom_id res chain seq x y z
N MET A 1 -7.91 6.36 33.78
CA MET A 1 -7.87 6.14 32.32
C MET A 1 -6.56 6.71 31.79
N TYR A 2 -5.65 5.86 31.30
CA TYR A 2 -4.33 6.28 30.82
C TYR A 2 -4.47 7.09 29.52
N ARG A 3 -4.60 8.42 29.59
CA ARG A 3 -4.75 9.26 28.38
C ARG A 3 -3.42 9.89 27.98
N GLY A 4 -2.83 9.41 26.89
CA GLY A 4 -1.65 9.98 26.25
C GLY A 4 -2.01 10.95 25.11
N THR A 5 -1.03 11.70 24.59
CA THR A 5 -1.21 12.53 23.39
C THR A 5 -1.23 11.66 22.15
N GLY A 6 -2.21 11.88 21.25
CA GLY A 6 -2.33 11.13 19.99
C GLY A 6 -2.50 9.60 20.16
N GLY A 7 -3.08 9.16 21.29
CA GLY A 7 -3.30 7.73 21.58
C GLY A 7 -2.08 6.95 22.07
N ILE A 8 -0.92 7.61 22.24
CA ILE A 8 0.33 6.97 22.71
C ILE A 8 0.58 7.34 24.17
N ILE A 9 0.67 6.33 25.03
CA ILE A 9 1.07 6.43 26.43
C ILE A 9 2.57 6.11 26.52
N ARG A 10 3.40 7.12 26.77
CA ARG A 10 4.83 6.92 26.98
C ARG A 10 5.12 6.58 28.42
N ARG A 11 6.09 5.69 28.63
CA ARG A 11 6.60 5.34 29.95
C ARG A 11 7.07 6.60 30.70
N CYS A 12 7.87 7.46 30.07
CA CYS A 12 8.36 8.69 30.70
C CYS A 12 7.22 9.59 31.20
N ASP A 13 6.19 9.78 30.38
CA ASP A 13 5.06 10.66 30.70
C ASP A 13 4.17 10.04 31.78
N ALA A 14 3.98 8.71 31.74
CA ALA A 14 3.26 7.99 32.78
C ALA A 14 3.98 8.07 34.14
N LEU A 15 5.31 7.87 34.15
CA LEU A 15 6.12 8.01 35.36
C LEU A 15 6.06 9.45 35.91
N ALA A 16 6.16 10.45 35.04
CA ALA A 16 6.04 11.86 35.43
C ALA A 16 4.67 12.21 36.02
N ARG A 17 3.63 11.44 35.68
CA ARG A 17 2.26 11.57 36.22
C ARG A 17 2.00 10.71 37.45
N GLY A 18 3.03 10.07 38.01
CA GLY A 18 2.94 9.30 39.25
C GLY A 18 2.57 7.83 39.09
N TYR A 19 2.43 7.32 37.87
CA TYR A 19 2.32 5.88 37.64
C TYR A 19 3.68 5.21 37.84
N SER A 20 3.68 3.97 38.29
CA SER A 20 4.87 3.13 38.44
C SER A 20 5.03 2.13 37.29
N ASP A 21 6.26 1.64 37.10
CA ASP A 21 6.52 0.53 36.17
C ASP A 21 5.70 -0.72 36.49
N LYS A 22 5.49 -1.00 37.79
CA LYS A 22 4.66 -2.14 38.23
C LYS A 22 3.22 -2.01 37.75
N GLU A 23 2.65 -0.81 37.77
CA GLU A 23 1.31 -0.55 37.26
C GLU A 23 1.23 -0.66 35.74
N LEU A 24 2.23 -0.15 35.00
CA LEU A 24 2.29 -0.31 33.55
C LEU A 24 2.43 -1.79 33.15
N HIS A 25 3.28 -2.54 33.86
CA HIS A 25 3.43 -3.98 33.65
C HIS A 25 2.14 -4.75 34.00
N ARG A 26 1.45 -4.37 35.09
CA ARG A 26 0.15 -4.94 35.46
C ARG A 26 -0.89 -4.67 34.37
N ALA A 27 -1.05 -3.43 33.94
CA ALA A 27 -2.00 -3.04 32.89
C ALA A 27 -1.76 -3.80 31.58
N ARG A 28 -0.50 -4.03 31.20
CA ARG A 28 -0.17 -4.90 30.05
C ARG A 28 -0.55 -6.36 30.26
N ARG A 29 -0.28 -6.93 31.45
CA ARG A 29 -0.65 -8.32 31.75
C ARG A 29 -2.16 -8.53 31.81
N CYS A 30 -2.90 -7.53 32.29
CA CYS A 30 -4.36 -7.55 32.36
C CYS A 30 -5.02 -7.26 31.00
N GLY A 31 -4.26 -6.85 29.99
CA GLY A 31 -4.78 -6.57 28.64
C GLY A 31 -5.28 -5.14 28.45
N ASP A 32 -5.14 -4.24 29.43
CA ASP A 32 -5.58 -2.84 29.32
C ASP A 32 -4.66 -2.03 28.40
N LEU A 33 -3.39 -2.43 28.28
CA LEU A 33 -2.38 -1.76 27.46
C LEU A 33 -1.70 -2.72 26.48
N VAL A 34 -1.57 -2.29 25.22
CA VAL A 34 -0.80 -2.96 24.18
C VAL A 34 0.55 -2.26 24.01
N SER A 35 1.62 -3.05 23.83
CA SER A 35 2.96 -2.51 23.56
C SER A 35 3.10 -2.09 22.10
N LEU A 36 3.43 -0.81 21.89
CA LEU A 36 3.82 -0.28 20.58
C LEU A 36 5.32 -0.43 20.33
N GLY A 37 6.11 -0.57 21.41
CA GLY A 37 7.56 -0.77 21.40
C GLY A 37 8.17 -0.37 22.76
N PRO A 38 9.50 -0.39 22.91
CA PRO A 38 10.19 -0.02 24.15
C PRO A 38 9.67 1.28 24.82
N GLY A 39 8.96 1.14 25.94
CA GLY A 39 8.45 2.28 26.70
C GLY A 39 7.32 3.08 26.03
N ALA A 40 6.64 2.52 25.02
CA ALA A 40 5.48 3.13 24.37
C ALA A 40 4.30 2.14 24.33
N TYR A 41 3.13 2.62 24.73
CA TYR A 41 1.92 1.83 24.91
C TYR A 41 0.71 2.52 24.28
N ALA A 42 -0.35 1.76 24.01
CA ALA A 42 -1.68 2.27 23.68
C ALA A 42 -2.70 1.58 24.59
N ALA A 43 -3.84 2.23 24.83
CA ALA A 43 -5.00 1.54 25.40
C ALA A 43 -5.44 0.44 24.44
N ALA A 44 -5.74 -0.75 24.98
CA ALA A 44 -6.02 -1.91 24.15
C ALA A 44 -7.29 -1.75 23.31
N ASP A 45 -8.35 -1.18 23.88
CA ASP A 45 -9.61 -0.93 23.17
C ASP A 45 -9.41 0.05 22.01
N ASP A 46 -8.73 1.17 22.25
CA ASP A 46 -8.40 2.16 21.22
C ASP A 46 -7.53 1.53 20.10
N PHE A 47 -6.58 0.67 20.47
CA PHE A 47 -5.71 -0.01 19.52
C PHE A 47 -6.48 -1.04 18.68
N ALA A 48 -7.37 -1.81 19.31
CA ALA A 48 -8.17 -2.84 18.65
C ALA A 48 -9.25 -2.25 17.74
N ALA A 49 -9.73 -1.03 18.03
CA ALA A 49 -10.67 -0.30 17.19
C ALA A 49 -10.04 0.19 15.87
N LEU A 50 -8.71 0.22 15.76
CA LEU A 50 -8.01 0.57 14.53
C LEU A 50 -7.90 -0.63 13.59
N ASP A 51 -8.01 -0.36 12.30
CA ASP A 51 -7.63 -1.31 11.26
C ASP A 51 -6.12 -1.58 11.27
N THR A 52 -5.68 -2.57 10.49
CA THR A 52 -4.27 -2.99 10.44
C THR A 52 -3.34 -1.81 10.08
N TYR A 53 -3.79 -0.90 9.22
CA TYR A 53 -3.00 0.27 8.81
C TYR A 53 -2.92 1.32 9.93
N GLY A 54 -4.03 1.63 10.60
CA GLY A 54 -4.08 2.51 11.76
C GLY A 54 -3.21 2.00 12.91
N GLN A 55 -3.29 0.70 13.21
CA GLN A 55 -2.42 0.04 14.19
C GLN A 55 -0.94 0.19 13.82
N HIS A 56 -0.59 0.03 12.53
CA HIS A 56 0.77 0.18 12.05
C HIS A 56 1.25 1.64 12.12
N ARG A 57 0.42 2.62 11.71
CA ARG A 57 0.73 4.07 11.83
C ARG A 57 0.98 4.47 13.28
N LEU A 58 0.24 3.91 14.24
CA LEU A 58 0.44 4.18 15.65
C LEU A 58 1.79 3.62 16.15
N ARG A 59 2.18 2.42 15.67
CA ARG A 59 3.53 1.86 15.94
C ARG A 59 4.65 2.71 15.31
N VAL A 60 4.44 3.23 14.09
CA VAL A 60 5.37 4.14 13.42
C VAL A 60 5.59 5.41 14.26
N LYS A 61 4.51 6.08 14.68
CA LYS A 61 4.56 7.29 15.52
C LYS A 61 5.29 7.03 16.84
N ALA A 62 5.13 5.84 17.43
CA ALA A 62 5.86 5.44 18.64
C ALA A 62 7.35 5.16 18.40
N ALA A 63 7.72 4.60 17.24
CA ALA A 63 9.11 4.28 16.89
C ALA A 63 9.93 5.54 16.59
N VAL A 64 9.38 6.45 15.77
CA VAL A 64 10.05 7.68 15.31
C VAL A 64 10.53 8.54 16.47
N HIS A 65 9.70 8.67 17.52
CA HIS A 65 10.04 9.46 18.70
C HIS A 65 11.27 8.98 19.48
N ARG A 66 11.74 7.73 19.26
CA ARG A 66 12.97 7.21 19.87
C ARG A 66 14.16 7.20 18.93
N SER A 67 13.95 7.48 17.65
CA SER A 67 14.96 7.34 16.63
C SER A 67 15.51 8.71 16.24
N ASN A 68 16.72 9.02 16.70
CA ASN A 68 17.46 10.15 16.16
C ASN A 68 18.05 9.76 14.79
N ASN A 69 17.85 10.59 13.78
CA ASN A 69 18.42 10.44 12.42
C ASN A 69 17.95 9.20 11.64
N ALA A 70 16.72 8.73 11.86
CA ALA A 70 16.09 7.71 11.03
C ALA A 70 14.82 8.25 10.37
N VAL A 71 14.57 7.82 9.15
CA VAL A 71 13.35 8.14 8.40
C VAL A 71 12.53 6.86 8.22
N VAL A 72 11.20 6.96 8.29
CA VAL A 72 10.33 5.81 8.02
C VAL A 72 10.45 5.44 6.54
N SER A 73 10.55 4.15 6.23
CA SER A 73 10.83 3.68 4.86
C SER A 73 10.10 2.37 4.53
N HIS A 74 10.26 1.90 3.28
CA HIS A 74 9.69 0.63 2.80
C HIS A 74 8.17 0.55 3.07
N VAL A 75 7.67 -0.62 3.50
CA VAL A 75 6.23 -0.82 3.74
C VAL A 75 5.66 0.16 4.76
N SER A 76 6.44 0.55 5.78
CA SER A 76 5.98 1.53 6.76
C SER A 76 5.78 2.91 6.13
N ALA A 77 6.67 3.33 5.22
CA ALA A 77 6.45 4.57 4.48
C ALA A 77 5.26 4.45 3.53
N ALA A 78 5.08 3.32 2.85
CA ALA A 78 3.92 3.09 1.99
C ALA A 78 2.59 3.21 2.76
N VAL A 79 2.51 2.66 3.97
CA VAL A 79 1.35 2.83 4.87
C VAL A 79 1.15 4.30 5.26
N MET A 80 2.23 5.05 5.52
CA MET A 80 2.14 6.48 5.83
C MET A 80 1.65 7.29 4.64
N HIS A 81 2.09 6.98 3.42
CA HIS A 81 1.60 7.58 2.17
C HIS A 81 0.16 7.19 1.82
N GLY A 82 -0.41 6.18 2.50
CA GLY A 82 -1.76 5.71 2.24
C GLY A 82 -1.86 4.75 1.04
N PHE A 83 -0.76 4.09 0.68
CA PHE A 83 -0.76 3.11 -0.41
C PHE A 83 -1.34 1.76 0.02
N ASP A 84 -1.75 0.98 -0.98
CA ASP A 84 -2.30 -0.36 -0.78
C ASP A 84 -1.12 -1.32 -0.65
N VAL A 85 -0.87 -1.81 0.55
CA VAL A 85 0.29 -2.65 0.88
C VAL A 85 -0.08 -4.13 0.94
N TRP A 86 -0.74 -4.62 -0.12
CA TRP A 86 -1.23 -6.00 -0.19
C TRP A 86 -0.13 -7.01 0.10
N ASN A 87 -0.44 -7.99 0.96
CA ASN A 87 0.43 -9.08 1.40
C ASN A 87 1.77 -8.69 2.06
N LEU A 88 2.07 -7.39 2.18
CA LEU A 88 3.30 -6.95 2.83
C LEU A 88 3.20 -7.07 4.36
N PRO A 89 4.24 -7.61 5.03
CA PRO A 89 4.20 -7.83 6.47
C PRO A 89 4.26 -6.52 7.26
N LEU A 90 3.27 -6.29 8.13
CA LEU A 90 3.16 -5.08 8.97
C LEU A 90 3.55 -5.31 10.44
N ALA A 91 4.16 -6.45 10.75
CA ALA A 91 4.54 -6.83 12.11
C ALA A 91 5.64 -5.92 12.71
N HIS A 92 6.54 -5.41 11.86
CA HIS A 92 7.66 -4.55 12.21
C HIS A 92 7.52 -3.18 11.54
N VAL A 93 7.96 -2.13 12.24
CA VAL A 93 8.15 -0.81 11.63
C VAL A 93 9.47 -0.81 10.85
N HIS A 94 9.47 -0.31 9.62
CA HIS A 94 10.67 -0.16 8.81
C HIS A 94 11.15 1.29 8.80
N MET A 95 12.43 1.48 9.10
CA MET A 95 13.09 2.78 9.09
C MET A 95 14.45 2.68 8.42
N THR A 96 14.89 3.73 7.75
CA THR A 96 16.24 3.84 7.18
C THR A 96 17.04 4.83 8.01
N VAL A 97 18.25 4.42 8.42
CA VAL A 97 19.26 5.30 9.04
C VAL A 97 20.29 5.72 8.00
N ASN A 98 20.71 6.98 8.04
CA ASN A 98 21.59 7.59 7.04
C ASN A 98 23.06 7.14 7.24
N ARG A 99 23.36 5.89 6.88
CA ARG A 99 24.72 5.31 6.94
C ARG A 99 24.89 4.19 5.91
N ALA A 100 26.14 3.88 5.59
CA ALA A 100 26.47 2.91 4.55
C ALA A 100 26.16 1.45 4.90
N SER A 101 26.20 1.06 6.18
CA SER A 101 26.04 -0.34 6.60
C SER A 101 25.53 -0.49 8.04
N GLY A 102 25.32 -1.75 8.46
CA GLY A 102 24.96 -2.09 9.84
C GLY A 102 23.47 -2.12 10.15
N GLY A 103 22.61 -2.35 9.15
CA GLY A 103 21.18 -2.55 9.36
C GLY A 103 20.90 -3.69 10.34
N ALA A 104 19.84 -3.55 11.15
CA ALA A 104 19.51 -4.52 12.20
C ALA A 104 18.03 -4.46 12.57
N ALA A 105 17.47 -5.61 12.91
CA ALA A 105 16.21 -5.67 13.64
C ALA A 105 16.48 -5.38 15.12
N ARG A 106 15.73 -4.46 15.71
CA ARG A 106 15.76 -4.16 17.14
C ARG A 106 14.33 -3.99 17.64
N ASP A 107 13.96 -4.81 18.61
CA ASP A 107 12.61 -4.86 19.17
C ASP A 107 11.56 -5.09 18.08
N ARG A 108 10.69 -4.10 17.81
CA ARG A 108 9.64 -4.16 16.78
C ARG A 108 9.95 -3.28 15.57
N THR A 109 11.21 -2.92 15.37
CA THR A 109 11.66 -2.03 14.30
C THR A 109 12.80 -2.67 13.52
N PHE A 110 12.70 -2.67 12.20
CA PHE A 110 13.76 -3.04 11.29
C PHE A 110 14.45 -1.76 10.79
N PHE A 111 15.73 -1.61 11.12
CA PHE A 111 16.56 -0.51 10.65
C PHE A 111 17.36 -0.93 9.42
N HIS A 112 17.06 -0.31 8.29
CA HIS A 112 17.86 -0.37 7.08
C HIS A 112 19.00 0.63 7.16
N ALA A 113 20.17 0.26 6.65
CA ALA A 113 21.31 1.17 6.52
C ALA A 113 21.48 1.53 5.06
N THR A 114 21.14 2.76 4.69
CA THR A 114 21.36 3.25 3.32
C THR A 114 21.53 4.77 3.37
N PRO A 115 22.56 5.33 2.73
CA PRO A 115 22.69 6.78 2.60
C PRO A 115 21.47 7.37 1.88
N PHE A 116 21.00 8.50 2.37
CA PHE A 116 19.95 9.28 1.72
C PHE A 116 20.21 10.77 1.88
N SER A 117 19.75 11.54 0.90
CA SER A 117 19.77 12.99 0.93
C SER A 117 18.45 13.54 1.51
N PRO A 118 18.41 14.80 1.96
CA PRO A 118 17.16 15.45 2.35
C PRO A 118 16.08 15.45 1.27
N ALA A 119 16.46 15.42 -0.02
CA ALA A 119 15.52 15.38 -1.14
C ALA A 119 14.77 14.03 -1.26
N GLU A 120 15.25 12.98 -0.58
CA GLU A 120 14.59 11.67 -0.52
C GLU A 120 13.68 11.53 0.70
N VAL A 121 13.48 12.62 1.47
CA VAL A 121 12.67 12.66 2.68
C VAL A 121 11.49 13.60 2.48
N ALA A 122 10.31 13.15 2.88
CA ALA A 122 9.09 13.93 3.00
C ALA A 122 8.61 13.90 4.45
N GLU A 123 7.58 14.68 4.77
CA GLU A 123 6.95 14.69 6.09
C GLU A 123 5.45 14.40 5.96
N ILE A 124 4.94 13.46 6.76
CA ILE A 124 3.51 13.12 6.84
C ILE A 124 3.12 13.07 8.32
N ASP A 125 2.13 13.85 8.74
CA ASP A 125 1.71 13.95 10.15
C ASP A 125 2.87 14.24 11.13
N GLY A 126 3.85 15.06 10.74
CA GLY A 126 5.05 15.34 11.55
C GLY A 126 6.02 14.15 11.66
N VAL A 127 5.86 13.13 10.82
CA VAL A 127 6.75 11.97 10.75
C VAL A 127 7.64 12.07 9.50
N PRO A 128 8.97 12.01 9.62
CA PRO A 128 9.85 11.95 8.46
C PRO A 128 9.74 10.58 7.79
N VAL A 129 9.35 10.58 6.52
CA VAL A 129 9.15 9.39 5.69
C VAL A 129 10.00 9.50 4.42
N THR A 130 10.38 8.39 3.79
CA THR A 130 10.94 8.44 2.44
C THR A 130 9.90 8.98 1.45
N THR A 131 10.32 9.72 0.42
CA THR A 131 9.40 10.14 -0.66
C THR A 131 8.71 8.94 -1.31
N ALA A 132 7.58 9.15 -2.00
CA ALA A 132 6.85 8.07 -2.66
C ALA A 132 7.76 7.30 -3.65
N ALA A 133 8.48 8.01 -4.52
CA ALA A 133 9.42 7.42 -5.47
C ALA A 133 10.51 6.59 -4.77
N ARG A 134 11.11 7.13 -3.70
CA ARG A 134 12.13 6.42 -2.93
C ARG A 134 11.57 5.17 -2.24
N THR A 135 10.36 5.28 -1.70
CA THR A 135 9.64 4.17 -1.04
C THR A 135 9.42 3.01 -2.01
N LEU A 136 8.99 3.31 -3.24
CA LEU A 136 8.77 2.31 -4.27
C LEU A 136 10.06 1.65 -4.76
N VAL A 137 11.14 2.41 -4.90
CA VAL A 137 12.46 1.82 -5.22
C VAL A 137 12.91 0.87 -4.11
N ASP A 138 12.77 1.27 -2.84
CA ASP A 138 13.14 0.42 -1.70
C ASP A 138 12.27 -0.85 -1.62
N LEU A 139 10.97 -0.74 -1.88
CA LEU A 139 10.07 -1.91 -1.97
C LEU A 139 10.42 -2.80 -3.16
N GLY A 140 10.62 -2.26 -4.36
CA GLY A 140 10.99 -3.05 -5.53
C GLY A 140 12.33 -3.78 -5.38
N ARG A 141 13.20 -3.32 -4.46
CA ARG A 141 14.47 -3.99 -4.13
C ARG A 141 14.31 -5.14 -3.15
N THR A 142 13.22 -5.18 -2.36
CA THR A 142 13.13 -6.01 -1.14
C THR A 142 11.86 -6.84 -1.00
N ALA A 143 10.75 -6.42 -1.60
CA ALA A 143 9.48 -7.14 -1.66
C ALA A 143 9.42 -8.08 -2.88
N SER A 144 8.37 -8.89 -2.97
CA SER A 144 8.08 -9.62 -4.20
C SER A 144 7.74 -8.66 -5.34
N PHE A 145 7.85 -9.12 -6.58
CA PHE A 145 7.51 -8.32 -7.76
C PHE A 145 6.05 -7.86 -7.70
N GLU A 146 5.13 -8.80 -7.45
CA GLU A 146 3.69 -8.54 -7.37
C GLU A 146 3.33 -7.54 -6.26
N GLU A 147 3.88 -7.73 -5.04
CA GLU A 147 3.65 -6.83 -3.91
C GLU A 147 4.09 -5.40 -4.23
N ALA A 148 5.28 -5.24 -4.83
CA ALA A 148 5.81 -3.93 -5.17
C ALA A 148 5.02 -3.26 -6.31
N VAL A 149 4.51 -4.04 -7.27
CA VAL A 149 3.65 -3.54 -8.35
C VAL A 149 2.32 -3.01 -7.79
N VAL A 150 1.66 -3.74 -6.89
CA VAL A 150 0.42 -3.26 -6.26
C VAL A 150 0.61 -1.89 -5.59
N VAL A 151 1.70 -1.73 -4.81
CA VAL A 151 1.99 -0.45 -4.15
C VAL A 151 2.31 0.64 -5.18
N GLY A 152 3.06 0.30 -6.23
CA GLY A 152 3.47 1.22 -7.28
C GLY A 152 2.31 1.73 -8.15
N ASP A 153 1.44 0.83 -8.59
CA ASP A 153 0.22 1.16 -9.33
C ASP A 153 -0.67 2.11 -8.51
N HIS A 154 -0.89 1.79 -7.22
CA HIS A 154 -1.70 2.67 -6.36
C HIS A 154 -1.04 4.04 -6.17
N ALA A 155 0.28 4.10 -5.96
CA ALA A 155 1.00 5.37 -5.80
C ALA A 155 0.92 6.25 -7.06
N LEU A 156 1.03 5.66 -8.26
CA LEU A 156 0.85 6.37 -9.53
C LEU A 156 -0.61 6.83 -9.71
N ARG A 157 -1.58 5.98 -9.38
CA ARG A 157 -3.01 6.32 -9.44
C ARG A 157 -3.38 7.50 -8.55
N LEU A 158 -2.77 7.61 -7.37
CA LEU A 158 -2.95 8.75 -6.46
C LEU A 158 -2.18 10.01 -6.90
N GLY A 159 -1.31 9.92 -7.91
CA GLY A 159 -0.42 11.01 -8.31
C GLY A 159 0.65 11.34 -7.27
N ALA A 160 0.99 10.40 -6.38
CA ALA A 160 1.98 10.60 -5.33
C ALA A 160 3.42 10.61 -5.87
N THR A 161 3.62 10.12 -7.09
CA THR A 161 4.89 10.10 -7.82
C THR A 161 4.60 10.06 -9.32
N THR A 162 5.61 10.37 -10.13
CA THR A 162 5.55 10.19 -11.59
C THR A 162 6.53 9.11 -12.07
N PRO A 163 6.38 8.59 -13.31
CA PRO A 163 7.39 7.72 -13.92
C PRO A 163 8.79 8.35 -13.99
N ASP A 164 8.88 9.67 -14.16
CA ASP A 164 10.17 10.38 -14.16
C ASP A 164 10.80 10.43 -12.77
N ASP A 165 10.02 10.69 -11.73
CA ASP A 165 10.50 10.64 -10.34
C ASP A 165 11.01 9.24 -9.98
N LEU A 166 10.32 8.18 -10.43
CA LEU A 166 10.74 6.80 -10.22
C LEU A 166 12.07 6.50 -10.93
N ARG A 167 12.24 6.94 -12.18
CA ARG A 167 13.52 6.81 -12.90
C ARG A 167 14.64 7.58 -12.22
N ALA A 168 14.39 8.79 -11.73
CA ALA A 168 15.35 9.58 -10.98
C ALA A 168 15.76 8.88 -9.68
N ALA A 169 14.79 8.41 -8.89
CA ALA A 169 15.05 7.70 -7.64
C ALA A 169 15.81 6.38 -7.86
N LEU A 170 15.51 5.65 -8.94
CA LEU A 170 16.23 4.44 -9.32
C LEU A 170 17.70 4.73 -9.66
N THR A 171 17.96 5.85 -10.35
CA THR A 171 19.32 6.30 -10.69
C THR A 171 20.15 6.58 -9.44
N LEU A 172 19.56 7.26 -8.44
CA LEU A 172 20.19 7.53 -7.14
C LEU A 172 20.48 6.25 -6.33
N CYS A 173 19.79 5.15 -6.64
CA CYS A 173 19.99 3.86 -6.01
C CYS A 173 21.02 2.96 -6.71
N SER A 174 21.68 3.44 -7.78
CA SER A 174 22.65 2.63 -8.55
C SER A 174 23.72 1.99 -7.67
N GLY A 175 24.13 0.77 -8.02
CA GLY A 175 25.12 -0.03 -7.27
C GLY A 175 24.59 -0.70 -6.00
N ARG A 176 23.35 -0.43 -5.57
CA ARG A 176 22.75 -1.09 -4.41
C ARG A 176 22.23 -2.49 -4.76
N LYS A 177 22.24 -3.40 -3.78
CA LYS A 177 21.60 -4.73 -3.91
C LYS A 177 20.12 -4.58 -4.24
N GLY A 178 19.64 -5.37 -5.20
CA GLY A 178 18.22 -5.44 -5.60
C GLY A 178 17.81 -4.43 -6.66
N VAL A 179 18.69 -3.55 -7.15
CA VAL A 179 18.35 -2.55 -8.18
C VAL A 179 17.77 -3.15 -9.47
N PRO A 180 18.27 -4.28 -10.01
CA PRO A 180 17.64 -4.91 -11.17
C PRO A 180 16.18 -5.33 -10.91
N ALA A 181 15.86 -5.78 -9.69
CA ALA A 181 14.49 -6.14 -9.33
C ALA A 181 13.59 -4.89 -9.27
N ALA A 182 14.06 -3.82 -8.63
CA ALA A 182 13.32 -2.56 -8.60
C ALA A 182 13.14 -1.94 -9.97
N ARG A 183 14.12 -2.06 -10.87
CA ARG A 183 13.99 -1.60 -12.25
C ARG A 183 12.82 -2.30 -12.95
N ARG A 184 12.75 -3.62 -12.86
CA ARG A 184 11.63 -4.39 -13.46
C ARG A 184 10.28 -3.93 -12.92
N VAL A 185 10.17 -3.68 -11.61
CA VAL A 185 8.94 -3.16 -11.00
C VAL A 185 8.60 -1.78 -11.57
N ILE A 186 9.56 -0.86 -11.57
CA ILE A 186 9.36 0.54 -12.02
C ILE A 186 9.01 0.62 -13.50
N GLU A 187 9.55 -0.28 -14.33
CA GLU A 187 9.21 -0.39 -15.75
C GLU A 187 7.83 -1.00 -15.98
N PHE A 188 7.26 -1.69 -15.00
CA PHE A 188 5.97 -2.38 -15.12
C PHE A 188 4.79 -1.64 -14.48
N VAL A 189 5.02 -0.85 -13.43
CA VAL A 189 3.93 -0.14 -12.73
C VAL A 189 3.13 0.79 -13.64
N ASP A 190 1.83 0.84 -13.43
CA ASP A 190 0.88 1.63 -14.22
C ASP A 190 -0.24 2.17 -13.31
N GLY A 191 -0.49 3.48 -13.38
CA GLY A 191 -1.54 4.14 -12.59
C GLY A 191 -2.97 3.84 -13.05
N GLY A 192 -3.14 3.09 -14.15
CA GLY A 192 -4.43 2.65 -14.66
C GLY A 192 -5.09 1.56 -13.82
N SER A 193 -4.36 0.79 -13.01
CA SER A 193 -4.98 -0.23 -12.15
C SER A 193 -5.81 0.41 -11.02
N GLY A 194 -7.12 0.18 -11.05
CA GLY A 194 -8.10 0.75 -10.12
C GLY A 194 -8.15 0.07 -8.76
N SER A 195 -7.58 -1.13 -8.63
CA SER A 195 -7.62 -1.94 -7.41
C SER A 195 -6.43 -2.89 -7.29
N VAL A 196 -6.21 -3.43 -6.09
CA VAL A 196 -5.20 -4.47 -5.84
C VAL A 196 -5.36 -5.66 -6.78
N GLY A 197 -6.60 -6.13 -6.99
CA GLY A 197 -6.84 -7.27 -7.84
C GLY A 197 -6.58 -6.99 -9.32
N GLU A 198 -6.83 -5.77 -9.80
CA GLU A 198 -6.41 -5.36 -11.15
C GLU A 198 -4.89 -5.35 -11.29
N SER A 199 -4.15 -4.79 -10.32
CA SER A 199 -2.68 -4.82 -10.33
C SER A 199 -2.13 -6.25 -10.33
N ARG A 200 -2.69 -7.14 -9.52
CA ARG A 200 -2.33 -8.57 -9.52
C ARG A 200 -2.66 -9.23 -10.86
N SER A 201 -3.83 -8.93 -11.44
CA SER A 201 -4.22 -9.44 -12.75
C SER A 201 -3.20 -9.09 -13.82
N ARG A 202 -2.66 -7.86 -13.82
CA ARG A 202 -1.58 -7.47 -14.74
C ARG A 202 -0.33 -8.32 -14.56
N VAL A 203 0.07 -8.60 -13.32
CA VAL A 203 1.21 -9.47 -13.02
C VAL A 203 0.96 -10.88 -13.53
N THR A 204 -0.22 -11.46 -13.28
CA THR A 204 -0.59 -12.78 -13.81
C THR A 204 -0.62 -12.81 -15.34
N ILE A 205 -1.16 -11.79 -16.00
CA ILE A 205 -1.16 -11.64 -17.47
C ILE A 205 0.29 -11.65 -18.01
N LEU A 206 1.20 -10.91 -17.36
CA LEU A 206 2.61 -10.91 -17.72
C LEU A 206 3.24 -12.30 -17.54
N GLU A 207 3.00 -12.96 -16.41
CA GLU A 207 3.57 -14.27 -16.07
C GLU A 207 3.08 -15.38 -17.01
N LEU A 208 1.83 -15.30 -17.47
CA LEU A 208 1.26 -16.20 -18.47
C LEU A 208 1.75 -15.92 -19.90
N GLY A 209 2.53 -14.84 -20.11
CA GLY A 209 3.02 -14.44 -21.43
C GLY A 209 1.93 -13.91 -22.35
N LEU A 210 0.81 -13.44 -21.80
CA LEU A 210 -0.27 -12.86 -22.58
C LEU A 210 0.11 -11.44 -23.05
N PRO A 211 -0.43 -10.97 -24.18
CA PRO A 211 -0.29 -9.58 -24.61
C PRO A 211 -0.72 -8.62 -23.50
N GLN A 212 -0.05 -7.47 -23.38
CA GLN A 212 -0.42 -6.47 -22.36
C GLN A 212 -1.73 -5.76 -22.76
N PRO A 213 -2.75 -5.72 -21.89
CA PRO A 213 -3.99 -5.04 -22.17
C PRO A 213 -3.81 -3.52 -22.10
N GLN A 214 -4.72 -2.83 -22.78
CA GLN A 214 -4.99 -1.44 -22.47
C GLN A 214 -5.86 -1.35 -21.22
N LEU A 215 -5.45 -0.56 -20.24
CA LEU A 215 -6.19 -0.41 -18.97
C LEU A 215 -7.27 0.68 -19.04
N GLN A 216 -8.34 0.49 -18.28
CA GLN A 216 -9.38 1.49 -18.00
C GLN A 216 -9.92 2.18 -19.27
N LYS A 217 -10.22 1.39 -20.31
CA LYS A 217 -10.61 1.91 -21.63
C LYS A 217 -12.11 2.15 -21.73
N ASP A 218 -12.46 3.30 -22.28
CA ASP A 218 -13.84 3.61 -22.66
C ASP A 218 -14.15 2.97 -24.01
N ILE A 219 -15.23 2.19 -24.03
CA ILE A 219 -15.78 1.55 -25.22
C ILE A 219 -16.99 2.37 -25.69
N TYR A 220 -17.04 2.62 -26.99
CA TYR A 220 -18.10 3.37 -27.66
C TYR A 220 -18.73 2.52 -28.76
N ASP A 221 -20.02 2.73 -29.01
CA ASP A 221 -20.70 2.08 -30.13
C ASP A 221 -20.39 2.76 -31.48
N ALA A 222 -20.94 2.22 -32.57
CA ALA A 222 -20.76 2.74 -33.92
C ALA A 222 -21.26 4.18 -34.12
N TYR A 223 -22.10 4.70 -33.20
CA TYR A 223 -22.61 6.07 -33.20
C TYR A 223 -21.82 7.00 -32.27
N GLY A 224 -20.74 6.51 -31.65
CA GLY A 224 -19.92 7.26 -30.70
C GLY A 224 -20.55 7.40 -29.32
N ARG A 225 -21.58 6.61 -28.98
CA ARG A 225 -22.19 6.62 -27.65
C ARG A 225 -21.35 5.78 -26.71
N PHE A 226 -21.09 6.30 -25.51
CA PHE A 226 -20.41 5.56 -24.46
C PHE A 226 -21.21 4.30 -24.06
N VAL A 227 -20.52 3.17 -24.01
CA VAL A 227 -21.09 1.88 -23.61
C VAL A 227 -20.63 1.49 -22.22
N ALA A 228 -19.31 1.41 -22.03
CA ALA A 228 -18.72 1.00 -20.76
C ALA A 228 -17.27 1.48 -20.64
N ARG A 229 -16.79 1.59 -19.40
CA ARG A 229 -15.35 1.57 -19.11
C ARG A 229 -14.98 0.18 -18.64
N VAL A 230 -13.94 -0.39 -19.22
CA VAL A 230 -13.49 -1.76 -18.95
C VAL A 230 -12.09 -1.77 -18.33
N ASP A 231 -11.84 -2.72 -17.43
CA ASP A 231 -10.57 -2.79 -16.70
C ASP A 231 -9.41 -3.15 -17.64
N PHE A 232 -9.61 -4.16 -18.49
CA PHE A 232 -8.62 -4.66 -19.43
C PHE A 232 -9.21 -4.76 -20.83
N TYR A 233 -8.51 -4.23 -21.83
CA TYR A 233 -8.95 -4.29 -23.21
C TYR A 233 -7.83 -4.72 -24.17
N TRP A 234 -8.10 -5.77 -24.94
CA TRP A 234 -7.25 -6.23 -26.02
C TRP A 234 -7.94 -5.99 -27.37
N PRO A 235 -7.72 -4.83 -28.02
CA PRO A 235 -8.43 -4.47 -29.24
C PRO A 235 -8.17 -5.43 -30.40
N GLU A 236 -6.94 -5.93 -30.52
CA GLU A 236 -6.56 -6.85 -31.61
C GLU A 236 -7.31 -8.19 -31.56
N PHE A 237 -7.80 -8.58 -30.37
CA PHE A 237 -8.54 -9.82 -30.18
C PHE A 237 -10.04 -9.58 -29.96
N GLY A 238 -10.49 -8.33 -29.87
CA GLY A 238 -11.86 -8.00 -29.48
C GLY A 238 -12.22 -8.54 -28.08
N VAL A 239 -11.25 -8.59 -27.16
CA VAL A 239 -11.44 -9.16 -25.81
C VAL A 239 -11.44 -8.05 -24.76
N VAL A 240 -12.41 -8.13 -23.86
CA VAL A 240 -12.51 -7.33 -22.64
C VAL A 240 -12.32 -8.26 -21.45
N GLY A 241 -11.48 -7.83 -20.50
CA GLY A 241 -11.30 -8.46 -19.20
C GLY A 241 -11.83 -7.59 -18.07
N GLU A 242 -12.55 -8.18 -17.12
CA GLU A 242 -13.00 -7.50 -15.90
C GLU A 242 -12.57 -8.30 -14.66
N PHE A 243 -12.00 -7.58 -13.67
CA PHE A 243 -11.67 -8.17 -12.39
C PHE A 243 -12.79 -7.93 -11.38
N ASP A 244 -13.45 -9.02 -10.98
CA ASP A 244 -14.50 -8.99 -9.97
C ASP A 244 -13.93 -9.19 -8.56
N GLY A 245 -13.53 -8.08 -7.96
CA GLY A 245 -13.27 -8.06 -6.52
C GLY A 245 -14.56 -8.34 -5.75
N PHE A 246 -14.66 -9.50 -5.08
CA PHE A 246 -15.70 -9.76 -4.08
C PHE A 246 -15.76 -8.58 -3.10
N GLY A 247 -16.81 -7.74 -3.17
CA GLY A 247 -16.99 -6.62 -2.25
C GLY A 247 -17.56 -5.32 -2.81
N LYS A 248 -17.56 -5.07 -4.13
CA LYS A 248 -18.30 -3.90 -4.68
C LYS A 248 -19.83 -4.03 -4.56
N TYR A 249 -20.34 -5.22 -4.23
CA TYR A 249 -21.75 -5.44 -3.90
C TYR A 249 -22.16 -4.95 -2.51
N SER A 250 -21.28 -4.32 -1.74
CA SER A 250 -21.69 -3.58 -0.55
C SER A 250 -22.11 -2.15 -0.90
N MET A 251 -23.41 -2.04 -1.24
CA MET A 251 -24.27 -0.90 -0.95
C MET A 251 -23.85 0.44 -1.55
N THR A 252 -24.17 0.66 -2.84
CA THR A 252 -24.51 2.03 -3.26
C THR A 252 -25.79 2.42 -2.51
N PRO A 253 -25.81 3.45 -1.65
CA PRO A 253 -27.01 3.81 -0.91
C PRO A 253 -28.17 4.08 -1.88
N GLY A 254 -29.25 3.32 -1.75
CA GLY A 254 -30.47 3.48 -2.57
C GLY A 254 -30.54 2.63 -3.85
N LYS A 255 -29.57 1.77 -4.17
CA LYS A 255 -29.72 0.78 -5.25
C LYS A 255 -29.90 -0.63 -4.68
N SER A 256 -30.93 -1.33 -5.12
CA SER A 256 -31.10 -2.74 -4.74
C SER A 256 -30.04 -3.61 -5.43
N GLU A 257 -29.66 -4.73 -4.81
CA GLU A 257 -28.78 -5.73 -5.44
C GLU A 257 -29.29 -6.15 -6.83
N ARG A 258 -30.61 -6.27 -6.99
CA ARG A 258 -31.25 -6.61 -8.26
C ARG A 258 -31.00 -5.56 -9.35
N ASP A 259 -31.01 -4.28 -9.00
CA ASP A 259 -30.76 -3.20 -9.96
C ASP A 259 -29.30 -3.16 -10.39
N MET A 260 -28.37 -3.43 -9.46
CA MET A 260 -26.95 -3.55 -9.77
C MET A 260 -26.68 -4.73 -10.71
N LEU A 261 -27.25 -5.90 -10.43
CA LEU A 261 -27.14 -7.08 -11.30
C LEU A 261 -27.73 -6.84 -12.69
N ARG A 262 -28.87 -6.14 -12.78
CA ARG A 262 -29.47 -5.76 -14.07
C ARG A 262 -28.58 -4.81 -14.86
N ALA A 263 -27.99 -3.81 -14.21
CA ALA A 263 -27.09 -2.87 -14.86
C ALA A 263 -25.80 -3.56 -15.34
N GLU A 264 -25.24 -4.46 -14.53
CA GLU A 264 -24.08 -5.28 -14.91
C GLU A 264 -24.38 -6.12 -16.16
N LYS A 265 -25.51 -6.82 -16.14
CA LYS A 265 -25.95 -7.65 -17.26
C LYS A 265 -26.17 -6.83 -18.53
N ALA A 266 -26.87 -5.69 -18.42
CA ALA A 266 -27.11 -4.81 -19.56
C ALA A 266 -25.80 -4.26 -20.16
N ARG A 267 -24.80 -3.98 -19.31
CA ARG A 267 -23.47 -3.55 -19.75
C ARG A 267 -22.76 -4.66 -20.52
N GLU A 268 -22.80 -5.88 -20.00
CA GLU A 268 -22.19 -7.04 -20.65
C GLU A 268 -22.87 -7.36 -21.98
N ASP A 269 -24.20 -7.34 -22.03
CA ASP A 269 -24.97 -7.54 -23.25
C ASP A 269 -24.61 -6.48 -24.30
N ALA A 270 -24.47 -5.21 -23.90
CA ALA A 270 -24.05 -4.13 -24.81
C ALA A 270 -22.62 -4.31 -25.34
N LEU A 271 -21.67 -4.78 -24.53
CA LEU A 271 -20.32 -5.11 -25.00
C LEU A 271 -20.34 -6.27 -26.01
N ARG A 272 -21.15 -7.30 -25.75
CA ARG A 272 -21.33 -8.45 -26.65
C ARG A 272 -22.00 -8.07 -27.97
N GLU A 273 -22.95 -7.13 -27.96
CA GLU A 273 -23.58 -6.58 -29.17
C GLU A 273 -22.57 -5.87 -30.09
N LEU A 274 -21.48 -5.34 -29.52
CA LEU A 274 -20.34 -4.80 -30.29
C LEU A 274 -19.40 -5.89 -30.83
N GLY A 275 -19.70 -7.16 -30.60
CA GLY A 275 -18.87 -8.29 -30.99
C GLY A 275 -17.69 -8.54 -30.06
N LEU A 276 -17.66 -7.93 -28.87
CA LEU A 276 -16.59 -8.13 -27.90
C LEU A 276 -16.82 -9.40 -27.08
N ILE A 277 -15.74 -10.12 -26.84
CA ILE A 277 -15.71 -11.26 -25.91
C ILE A 277 -15.41 -10.71 -24.52
N VAL A 278 -16.30 -10.95 -23.56
CA VAL A 278 -16.13 -10.54 -22.16
C VAL A 278 -15.63 -11.72 -21.34
N VAL A 279 -14.49 -11.56 -20.68
CA VAL A 279 -13.89 -12.53 -19.76
C VAL A 279 -13.85 -11.91 -18.38
N ARG A 280 -14.26 -12.67 -17.36
CA ARG A 280 -14.27 -12.22 -15.97
C ARG A 280 -13.49 -13.20 -15.11
N TRP A 281 -12.80 -12.68 -14.11
CA TRP A 281 -12.11 -13.47 -13.12
C TRP A 281 -12.14 -12.79 -11.76
N THR A 282 -11.89 -13.56 -10.72
CA THR A 282 -12.02 -13.17 -9.32
C THR A 282 -10.72 -13.41 -8.58
N TRP A 283 -10.71 -13.10 -7.28
CA TRP A 283 -9.60 -13.47 -6.39
C TRP A 283 -9.27 -14.98 -6.39
N ALA A 284 -10.24 -15.86 -6.68
CA ALA A 284 -10.00 -17.30 -6.71
C ALA A 284 -9.18 -17.74 -7.94
N ASP A 285 -9.11 -16.89 -8.96
CA ASP A 285 -8.40 -17.13 -10.21
C ASP A 285 -6.99 -16.50 -10.21
N LEU A 286 -6.64 -15.74 -9.15
CA LEU A 286 -5.35 -15.03 -8.96
C LEU A 286 -4.56 -15.56 -7.75
#